data_AF-A0A1B9N287-F1
#
_entry.id   AF-A0A1B9N287-F1
#
_cell.length_a   1.000
_cell.length_b   1.000
_cell.length_c   1.000
_cell.angle_alpha   90.00
_cell.angle_beta   90.00
_cell.angle_gamma   90.00
#
_symmetry.space_group_name_H-M   'P 1'
#
loop_
_entity.id
_entity.type
_entity.pdbx_description
1 polymer ?
#
loop_
_entity_poly.entity_id
_entity_poly.type
_entity_poly.pdbx_seq_one_letter_code
_entity_poly.pdbx_strand_id
1 'polypeptide(L)'
;MSAWLIYALLSAITAACVAILGKIGLQYLDANTATAIRAIVMAIFLVGVVAVQGKLSLINTFFNDKKALFIIALSGIAGALSWLFYFMAIKEGKVSQVAPIDKLSVVFAVVFAAILFGEKVSLLAGVGVAMIAVGAILVALF
;
A
#
# COMPACT_ATOMS: atom_id res chain seq x y z
N MET A 1 7.39 -21.48 -10.46
CA MET A 1 7.55 -20.11 -9.94
C MET A 1 7.19 -20.12 -8.47
N SER A 2 7.93 -19.40 -7.63
CA SER A 2 7.66 -19.30 -6.19
C SER A 2 6.33 -18.58 -5.93
N ALA A 3 5.54 -19.06 -4.97
CA ALA A 3 4.19 -18.55 -4.68
C ALA A 3 4.15 -17.04 -4.39
N TRP A 4 5.21 -16.49 -3.77
CA TRP A 4 5.31 -15.06 -3.46
C TRP A 4 5.21 -14.16 -4.71
N LEU A 5 5.75 -14.61 -5.85
CA LEU A 5 5.74 -13.82 -7.08
C LEU A 5 4.33 -13.75 -7.68
N ILE A 6 3.58 -14.85 -7.59
CA ILE A 6 2.18 -14.89 -8.03
C ILE A 6 1.36 -13.91 -7.20
N TYR A 7 1.50 -13.93 -5.86
CA TYR A 7 0.80 -12.98 -4.99
C TYR A 7 1.20 -11.53 -5.24
N ALA A 8 2.48 -11.24 -5.52
CA ALA A 8 2.94 -9.90 -5.86
C ALA A 8 2.32 -9.39 -7.17
N LEU A 9 2.24 -10.25 -8.20
CA LEU A 9 1.60 -9.90 -9.47
C LEU A 9 0.10 -9.66 -9.32
N LEU A 10 -0.61 -10.50 -8.56
CA LEU A 10 -2.02 -10.28 -8.21
C LEU A 10 -2.20 -8.97 -7.44
N SER A 11 -1.29 -8.64 -6.53
CA SER A 11 -1.31 -7.36 -5.80
C SER A 11 -1.13 -6.17 -6.73
N ALA A 12 -0.25 -6.27 -7.74
CA ALA A 12 -0.07 -5.20 -8.72
C ALA A 12 -1.33 -4.95 -9.56
N ILE A 13 -1.99 -6.02 -10.01
CA ILE A 13 -3.25 -5.92 -10.78
C ILE A 13 -4.36 -5.31 -9.92
N THR A 14 -4.53 -5.78 -8.69
CA THR A 14 -5.56 -5.24 -7.80
C THR A 14 -5.28 -3.79 -7.39
N ALA A 15 -4.01 -3.41 -7.19
CA ALA A 15 -3.63 -2.02 -6.95
C ALA A 15 -3.97 -1.09 -8.13
N ALA A 16 -3.80 -1.56 -9.38
CA ALA A 16 -4.23 -0.81 -10.56
C ALA A 16 -5.75 -0.60 -10.57
N CYS A 17 -6.54 -1.63 -10.26
CA CYS A 17 -7.99 -1.52 -10.12
C CYS A 17 -8.38 -0.51 -9.02
N VAL A 18 -7.69 -0.54 -7.87
CA VAL A 18 -7.92 0.40 -6.75
C VAL A 18 -7.69 1.85 -7.20
N ALA A 19 -6.65 2.12 -7.98
CA ALA A 19 -6.37 3.47 -8.48
C ALA A 19 -7.47 3.98 -9.43
N ILE A 20 -7.93 3.15 -10.37
CA ILE A 20 -8.95 3.52 -11.36
C ILE A 20 -10.33 3.66 -10.70
N LEU A 21 -10.77 2.66 -9.95
CA LEU A 21 -12.06 2.71 -9.23
C LEU A 21 -12.08 3.82 -8.18
N GLY A 22 -10.94 4.06 -7.52
CA GLY A 22 -10.77 5.17 -6.59
C GLY A 22 -10.95 6.50 -7.29
N LYS A 23 -10.31 6.73 -8.45
CA LYS A 23 -10.50 7.98 -9.21
C LYS A 23 -11.95 8.19 -9.63
N ILE A 24 -12.64 7.13 -10.07
CA ILE A 24 -14.07 7.21 -10.44
C ILE A 24 -14.91 7.59 -9.21
N GLY A 25 -14.70 6.93 -8.07
CA GLY A 25 -15.45 7.21 -6.84
C GLY A 25 -15.23 8.63 -6.30
N LEU A 26 -14.04 9.20 -6.49
CA LEU A 26 -13.70 10.57 -6.07
C LEU A 26 -14.35 11.67 -6.92
N GLN A 27 -15.02 11.32 -8.02
CA GLN A 27 -15.81 12.29 -8.79
C GLN A 27 -17.09 12.70 -8.04
N TYR A 28 -17.61 11.82 -7.19
CA TYR A 28 -18.87 12.01 -6.47
C TYR A 28 -18.68 12.42 -5.01
N LEU A 29 -17.48 12.21 -4.45
CA LEU A 29 -17.17 12.40 -3.03
C LEU A 29 -15.83 13.12 -2.84
N ASP A 30 -15.65 13.77 -1.68
CA ASP A 30 -14.32 14.23 -1.29
C ASP A 30 -13.38 13.07 -0.93
N ALA A 31 -12.07 13.30 -1.01
CA ALA A 31 -11.07 12.26 -0.83
C ALA A 31 -11.06 11.67 0.58
N ASN A 32 -11.43 12.46 1.59
CA ASN A 32 -11.42 12.05 2.97
C ASN A 32 -12.62 11.13 3.24
N THR A 33 -13.82 11.54 2.82
CA THR A 33 -15.05 10.74 2.92
C THR A 33 -14.95 9.43 2.14
N ALA A 34 -14.45 9.47 0.90
CA ALA A 34 -14.26 8.26 0.10
C ALA A 34 -13.27 7.28 0.77
N THR A 35 -12.20 7.80 1.38
CA THR A 35 -11.21 6.97 2.07
C THR A 35 -11.74 6.39 3.37
N ALA A 36 -12.54 7.15 4.13
CA ALA A 36 -13.21 6.67 5.33
C ALA A 36 -14.20 5.52 5.01
N ILE A 37 -15.05 5.68 3.98
CA ILE A 37 -15.97 4.63 3.54
C ILE A 37 -15.18 3.39 3.09
N ARG A 38 -14.09 3.57 2.33
CA ARG A 38 -13.23 2.47 1.88
C ARG A 38 -12.63 1.69 3.06
N ALA A 39 -12.24 2.38 4.13
CA ALA A 39 -11.71 1.74 5.33
C ALA A 39 -12.76 0.83 6.01
N ILE A 40 -14.02 1.26 6.08
CA ILE A 40 -15.12 0.45 6.62
C ILE A 40 -15.34 -0.80 5.76
N VAL A 41 -15.40 -0.63 4.43
CA VAL A 41 -15.57 -1.75 3.49
C VAL A 41 -14.43 -2.76 3.62
N MET A 42 -13.19 -2.29 3.69
CA MET A 42 -12.01 -3.14 3.92
C MET A 42 -12.06 -3.87 5.25
N ALA A 43 -12.44 -3.19 6.33
CA ALA A 43 -12.54 -3.79 7.65
C ALA A 43 -13.54 -4.96 7.65
N ILE A 44 -14.74 -4.75 7.09
CA ILE A 44 -15.77 -5.79 6.97
C ILE A 44 -15.25 -6.96 6.12
N PHE A 45 -14.63 -6.67 4.97
CA PHE A 45 -14.09 -7.70 4.08
C PHE A 45 -13.01 -8.55 4.76
N LEU A 46 -12.02 -7.92 5.41
CA LEU A 46 -10.92 -8.62 6.08
C LEU A 46 -11.39 -9.41 7.29
N VAL A 47 -12.34 -8.89 8.08
CA VAL A 47 -12.96 -9.64 9.18
C VAL A 47 -13.70 -10.86 8.64
N GLY A 48 -14.45 -10.73 7.54
CA GLY A 48 -15.09 -11.86 6.86
C GLY A 48 -14.10 -12.93 6.41
N VAL A 49 -12.96 -12.53 5.85
CA VAL A 49 -11.87 -13.45 5.46
C VAL A 49 -11.32 -14.22 6.66
N VAL A 50 -11.09 -13.54 7.79
CA VAL A 50 -10.60 -14.19 9.02
C VAL A 50 -11.66 -15.15 9.61
N ALA A 51 -12.94 -14.78 9.52
CA ALA A 51 -14.06 -15.61 9.95
C ALA A 51 -14.17 -16.90 9.12
N VAL A 52 -14.12 -16.80 7.78
CA VAL A 52 -14.14 -17.96 6.88
C VAL A 52 -12.92 -18.88 7.09
N GLN A 53 -11.76 -18.30 7.44
CA GLN A 53 -10.57 -19.09 7.79
C GLN A 53 -10.63 -19.75 9.18
N GLY A 54 -11.67 -19.49 9.98
CA GLY A 54 -11.78 -20.01 11.34
C GLY A 54 -10.75 -19.45 12.33
N LYS A 55 -10.10 -18.33 11.99
CA LYS A 55 -8.96 -17.77 12.73
C LYS A 55 -9.37 -16.66 13.71
N LEU A 56 -10.65 -16.53 14.06
CA LEU A 56 -11.15 -15.49 14.96
C LEU A 56 -10.53 -15.57 16.36
N SER A 57 -10.15 -16.76 16.82
CA SER A 57 -9.48 -16.97 18.11
C SER A 57 -8.10 -16.31 18.18
N LEU A 58 -7.39 -16.17 17.06
CA LEU A 58 -6.07 -15.52 16.98
C LEU A 58 -6.16 -14.00 17.19
N ILE A 59 -7.32 -13.39 16.89
CA ILE A 59 -7.56 -11.97 17.15
C ILE A 59 -7.44 -11.69 18.66
N ASN A 60 -8.03 -12.54 19.50
CA ASN A 60 -7.96 -12.40 20.96
C ASN A 60 -6.52 -12.55 21.49
N THR A 61 -5.72 -13.45 20.91
CA THR A 61 -4.30 -13.56 21.24
C THR A 61 -3.55 -12.28 20.91
N PHE A 62 -3.88 -11.65 19.77
CA PHE A 62 -3.25 -10.41 19.34
C PHE A 62 -3.59 -9.21 20.23
N PHE A 63 -4.81 -9.16 20.77
CA PHE A 63 -5.21 -8.13 21.74
C PHE A 63 -4.42 -8.19 23.05
N ASN A 64 -3.91 -9.36 23.42
CA ASN A 64 -3.08 -9.53 24.62
C ASN A 64 -1.62 -9.11 24.41
N ASP A 65 -1.12 -9.11 23.17
CA ASP A 65 0.22 -8.62 22.85
C ASP A 65 0.20 -7.12 22.56
N LYS A 66 0.38 -6.31 23.61
CA LYS A 66 0.39 -4.85 23.52
C LYS A 66 1.46 -4.30 22.58
N LYS A 67 2.61 -4.98 22.43
CA LYS A 67 3.68 -4.52 21.54
C LYS A 67 3.30 -4.76 20.09
N ALA A 68 2.82 -5.96 19.78
CA ALA A 68 2.37 -6.29 18.43
C ALA A 68 1.18 -5.41 18.02
N LEU A 69 0.24 -5.16 18.95
CA LEU A 69 -0.89 -4.25 18.73
C LEU A 69 -0.43 -2.82 18.46
N PHE A 70 0.54 -2.30 19.21
CA PHE A 70 1.08 -0.96 18.99
C PHE A 70 1.73 -0.81 17.60
N ILE A 71 2.55 -1.78 17.19
CA ILE A 71 3.21 -1.76 15.87
C ILE A 71 2.18 -1.88 14.74
N ILE A 72 1.17 -2.75 14.87
CA ILE A 72 0.10 -2.86 13.86
C ILE A 72 -0.75 -1.60 13.81
N ALA A 73 -1.05 -0.98 14.96
CA ALA A 73 -1.77 0.29 14.99
C ALA A 73 -0.98 1.39 14.26
N LEU A 74 0.33 1.48 14.51
CA LEU A 74 1.20 2.45 13.82
C LEU A 74 1.27 2.18 12.31
N SER A 75 1.38 0.91 11.90
CA SER A 75 1.33 0.49 10.50
C SER A 75 -0.02 0.83 9.85
N GLY A 76 -1.13 0.63 10.58
CA GLY A 76 -2.47 1.00 10.14
C GLY A 76 -2.62 2.51 9.91
N ILE A 77 -2.10 3.33 10.82
CA ILE A 77 -2.06 4.78 10.66
C ILE A 77 -1.20 5.18 9.44
N ALA A 78 -0.03 4.59 9.29
CA ALA A 78 0.83 4.85 8.12
C ALA A 78 0.15 4.47 6.80
N GLY A 79 -0.55 3.33 6.76
CA GLY A 79 -1.34 2.90 5.59
C GLY A 79 -2.51 3.84 5.30
N ALA A 80 -3.24 4.29 6.33
CA ALA A 80 -4.32 5.25 6.19
C ALA A 80 -3.82 6.60 5.65
N LEU A 81 -2.71 7.12 6.16
CA LEU A 81 -2.07 8.34 5.68
C LEU A 81 -1.59 8.20 4.23
N SER A 82 -0.93 7.08 3.89
CA SER A 82 -0.51 6.78 2.52
C SER A 82 -1.70 6.85 1.55
N TRP A 83 -2.82 6.20 1.88
CA TRP A 83 -4.01 6.21 1.03
C TRP A 83 -4.66 7.59 0.96
N LEU A 84 -4.75 8.30 2.08
CA LEU A 84 -5.31 9.65 2.14
C LEU A 84 -4.60 10.58 1.16
N PHE A 85 -3.27 10.67 1.26
CA PHE A 85 -2.47 11.53 0.37
C PHE A 85 -2.47 11.03 -1.08
N TYR A 86 -2.43 9.70 -1.30
CA TYR A 86 -2.50 9.13 -2.64
C TYR A 86 -3.79 9.49 -3.37
N PHE A 87 -4.95 9.36 -2.69
CA PHE A 87 -6.23 9.67 -3.30
C PHE A 87 -6.49 11.17 -3.42
N MET A 88 -5.93 11.99 -2.52
CA MET A 88 -5.91 13.44 -2.67
C MET A 88 -5.13 13.84 -3.93
N ALA A 89 -3.95 13.26 -4.16
CA ALA A 89 -3.16 13.48 -5.36
C ALA A 89 -3.85 12.98 -6.64
N ILE A 90 -4.51 11.80 -6.61
CA ILE A 90 -5.28 11.29 -7.76
C ILE A 90 -6.48 12.18 -8.11
N LYS A 91 -7.08 12.82 -7.11
CA LYS A 91 -8.20 13.73 -7.32
C LYS A 91 -7.77 14.96 -8.11
N GLU A 92 -6.59 15.50 -7.82
CA GLU A 92 -6.04 16.70 -8.47
C GLU A 92 -5.29 16.38 -9.78
N GLY A 93 -4.67 15.20 -9.87
CA GLY A 93 -3.79 14.79 -10.97
C GLY A 93 -4.32 13.65 -11.85
N LYS A 94 -3.53 13.24 -12.84
CA LYS A 94 -3.80 12.04 -13.66
C LYS A 94 -3.31 10.79 -12.94
N VAL A 95 -4.05 9.68 -13.01
CA VAL A 95 -3.61 8.39 -12.44
C VAL A 95 -2.27 7.97 -13.04
N SER A 96 -2.07 8.22 -14.33
CA SER A 96 -0.81 7.92 -15.03
C SER A 96 0.40 8.69 -14.49
N GLN A 97 0.19 9.86 -13.85
CA GLN A 97 1.28 10.64 -13.25
C GLN A 97 1.47 10.32 -11.77
N VAL A 98 0.37 10.14 -11.03
CA VAL A 98 0.42 9.90 -9.58
C VAL A 98 0.82 8.47 -9.24
N ALA A 99 0.36 7.48 -10.01
CA ALA A 99 0.63 6.07 -9.73
C ALA A 99 2.13 5.71 -9.84
N PRO A 100 2.92 6.22 -10.79
CA PRO A 100 4.37 6.02 -10.80
C PRO A 100 5.07 6.69 -9.61
N ILE A 101 4.70 7.92 -9.23
CA ILE A 101 5.27 8.60 -8.06
C ILE A 101 5.01 7.79 -6.78
N ASP A 102 3.83 7.22 -6.62
CA ASP A 102 3.53 6.28 -5.52
C ASP A 102 4.49 5.08 -5.48
N LYS A 103 5.03 4.63 -6.61
CA LYS A 103 6.03 3.54 -6.66
C LYS A 103 7.42 3.92 -6.18
N LEU A 104 7.69 5.22 -5.96
CA LEU A 104 8.87 5.63 -5.20
C LEU A 104 8.87 5.09 -3.77
N SER A 105 7.72 4.66 -3.23
CA SER A 105 7.63 3.91 -1.97
C SER A 105 8.56 2.69 -1.93
N VAL A 106 8.85 2.06 -3.08
CA VAL A 106 9.82 0.95 -3.17
C VAL A 106 11.23 1.42 -2.81
N VAL A 107 11.62 2.62 -3.25
CA VAL A 107 12.92 3.21 -2.93
C VAL A 107 13.04 3.43 -1.42
N PHE A 108 12.03 4.06 -0.82
CA PHE A 108 12.00 4.28 0.63
C PHE A 108 11.97 2.97 1.41
N ALA A 109 11.21 1.96 0.96
CA ALA A 109 11.15 0.66 1.60
C ALA A 109 12.52 -0.04 1.62
N VAL A 110 13.25 -0.03 0.50
CA VAL A 110 14.60 -0.61 0.42
C VAL A 110 15.59 0.14 1.31
N VAL A 111 15.52 1.47 1.34
CA VAL A 111 16.37 2.29 2.22
C VAL A 111 16.07 2.00 3.70
N PHE A 112 14.80 1.98 4.09
CA PHE A 112 14.41 1.65 5.46
C PHE A 112 14.76 0.22 5.83
N ALA A 113 14.66 -0.74 4.90
CA ALA A 113 15.04 -2.12 5.17
C ALA A 113 16.56 -2.26 5.39
N ALA A 114 17.36 -1.55 4.59
CA ALA A 114 18.81 -1.50 4.78
C ALA A 114 19.21 -0.89 6.13
N ILE A 115 18.53 0.19 6.57
CA ILE A 115 18.85 0.89 7.81
C ILE A 115 18.32 0.14 9.05
N LEU A 116 17.06 -0.30 9.03
CA LEU A 116 16.37 -0.85 10.21
C LEU A 116 16.64 -2.35 10.40
N PHE A 117 16.69 -3.11 9.30
CA PHE A 117 16.88 -4.57 9.34
C PHE A 117 18.30 -4.99 8.96
N GLY A 118 19.16 -4.05 8.54
CA GLY A 118 20.54 -4.35 8.13
C GLY A 118 20.62 -5.14 6.82
N GLU A 119 19.57 -5.11 5.99
CA GLU A 119 19.54 -5.87 4.74
C GLU A 119 20.63 -5.39 3.78
N LYS A 120 21.48 -6.32 3.33
CA LYS A 120 22.52 -6.04 2.34
C LYS A 120 21.89 -5.97 0.94
N VAL A 121 21.66 -4.76 0.48
CA VAL A 121 21.21 -4.51 -0.90
C VAL A 121 22.37 -4.73 -1.86
N SER A 122 22.20 -5.64 -2.83
CA SER A 122 23.21 -5.87 -3.86
C SER A 122 23.33 -4.64 -4.77
N LEU A 123 24.51 -4.42 -5.36
CA LEU A 123 24.72 -3.33 -6.34
C LEU A 123 23.69 -3.37 -7.47
N LEU A 124 23.37 -4.56 -7.97
CA LEU A 124 22.39 -4.74 -9.04
C LEU A 124 20.97 -4.37 -8.59
N ALA A 125 20.58 -4.73 -7.37
CA ALA A 125 19.29 -4.32 -6.80
C ALA A 125 19.24 -2.80 -6.60
N GLY A 126 20.34 -2.17 -6.15
CA GLY A 126 20.45 -0.72 -6.04
C GLY A 126 20.26 0.01 -7.36
N VAL A 127 20.88 -0.49 -8.44
CA VAL A 127 20.67 0.04 -9.80
C VAL A 127 19.21 -0.13 -10.24
N GLY A 128 18.60 -1.30 -9.97
CA GLY A 128 17.18 -1.53 -10.26
C GLY A 128 16.24 -0.54 -9.56
N VAL A 129 16.49 -0.27 -8.27
CA VAL A 129 15.73 0.71 -7.49
C VAL A 129 15.91 2.13 -8.06
N ALA A 130 17.14 2.50 -8.45
CA ALA A 130 17.40 3.78 -9.09
C ALA A 130 16.67 3.91 -10.44
N MET A 131 16.63 2.86 -11.25
CA MET A 131 15.88 2.84 -12.51
C MET A 131 14.38 2.97 -12.29
N ILE A 132 13.81 2.31 -11.27
CA ILE A 132 12.40 2.49 -10.89
C ILE A 132 12.15 3.96 -10.54
N ALA A 133 13.05 4.58 -9.77
CA ALA A 133 12.91 5.97 -9.36
C ALA A 133 12.94 6.94 -10.55
N VAL A 134 13.93 6.79 -11.42
CA VAL A 134 14.05 7.61 -12.63
C VAL A 134 12.86 7.41 -13.57
N GLY A 135 12.46 6.15 -13.81
CA GLY A 135 11.31 5.83 -14.64
C GLY A 135 10.00 6.41 -14.09
N ALA A 136 9.80 6.35 -12.77
CA ALA A 136 8.63 6.94 -12.12
C ALA A 136 8.58 8.46 -12.31
N ILE A 137 9.70 9.16 -12.13
CA ILE A 137 9.79 10.62 -12.31
C ILE A 137 9.53 11.01 -13.76
N LEU A 138 10.11 10.28 -14.72
CA LEU A 138 9.92 10.56 -16.14
C LEU A 138 8.45 10.46 -16.55
N VAL A 139 7.74 9.39 -16.16
CA VAL A 139 6.32 9.21 -16.49
C VAL A 139 5.42 10.23 -15.78
N ALA A 140 5.84 10.72 -14.62
CA ALA A 140 5.06 11.70 -13.87
C ALA A 140 5.18 13.12 -14.44
N LEU A 141 6.37 13.50 -14.93
CA LEU A 141 6.66 14.86 -15.38
C LEU A 141 6.45 15.06 -16.89
N PHE A 142 6.52 14.02 -17.70
CA PHE A 142 6.42 14.07 -19.16
C PHE A 142 5.30 13.15 -19.67
#